data_AF-A0AAN8IJD8-F1
#
_entry.id   AF-A0AAN8IJD8-F1
#
_cell.length_a   1.000
_cell.length_b   1.000
_cell.length_c   1.000
_cell.angle_alpha   90.00
_cell.angle_beta   90.00
_cell.angle_gamma   90.00
#
_symmetry.space_group_name_H-M   'P 1'
#
loop_
_entity.id
_entity.type
_entity.pdbx_description
1 polymer ?
#
loop_
_entity_poly.entity_id
_entity_poly.type
_entity_poly.pdbx_seq_one_letter_code
_entity_poly.pdbx_strand_id
1 'polypeptide(L)'
;MQLLFVIDTRNEFSGYVEEESESLEKKVNDCETDSSDDEFQMTNEWPPFKKVGEYDPFCDEAGLSIQRIAFDEKSGHIIVGCRGGHVLVYSLEEDEKELTPLTLNVELYESSKLPVAARNREALLPRRIPKKYFPGYQPYTSCDRNKSVLVQLQPALAVSAVASISSRHLVAASNEYGFAVIDMNKQTIILQNSLVNHSDIHHVGTFDDALSRFKSMKKSIRQTFRRKKKTPVTSLDNTIGTMNSELSTKESAGHNISKVFSDNEDDSIVVAKPVERLIEERGACPLESPTWFIRCLKFLSVPAVGIAGVCDVFVVGTNGGRLVIYSITDQPRAEDVCKLLKTIALRHGAPIIHVDVILEPGTRQASSARLIIFTEEQIRSFYLPSLKPSRYKVKLTSVEGLRIRKAAIVTLHNVKDLCNCESFAAVVNNHGEVAVYSLLNPKKTEKFSVVKSTDIAGISSMLLTPFGELLYLRQGGSELQRATISEHSLPWTMPGQGTNWPEEIVPSDAT
;
A
#
# COMPACT_ATOMS: atom_id res chain seq x y z
N MET A 1 19.50 -7.88 2.76
CA MET A 1 18.23 -8.49 3.20
C MET A 1 18.34 -9.97 2.93
N GLN A 2 17.81 -10.81 3.82
CA GLN A 2 17.74 -12.27 3.62
C GLN A 2 16.27 -12.65 3.49
N LEU A 3 15.95 -13.58 2.59
CA LEU A 3 14.62 -14.17 2.50
C LEU A 3 14.45 -15.13 3.68
N LEU A 4 13.42 -14.92 4.51
CA LEU A 4 13.16 -15.74 5.69
C LEU A 4 12.04 -16.76 5.44
N PHE A 5 10.92 -16.30 4.88
CA PHE A 5 9.74 -17.11 4.59
C PHE A 5 9.14 -16.70 3.25
N VAL A 6 8.51 -17.66 2.57
CA VAL A 6 7.68 -17.44 1.38
C VAL A 6 6.26 -17.88 1.72
N ILE A 7 5.29 -16.99 1.53
CA ILE A 7 3.86 -17.31 1.64
C ILE A 7 3.30 -17.36 0.23
N ASP A 8 2.86 -18.55 -0.17
CA ASP A 8 2.33 -18.80 -1.51
C ASP A 8 0.80 -18.94 -1.45
N THR A 9 0.11 -17.82 -1.71
CA THR A 9 -1.35 -17.69 -1.54
C THR A 9 -2.17 -18.45 -2.58
N ARG A 10 -1.57 -18.88 -3.70
CA ARG A 10 -2.27 -19.69 -4.72
C ARG A 10 -2.74 -21.04 -4.18
N ASN A 11 -2.07 -21.56 -3.15
CA ASN A 11 -2.39 -22.83 -2.48
C ASN A 11 -3.78 -22.90 -1.84
N GLU A 12 -4.45 -21.76 -1.63
CA GLU A 12 -5.84 -21.74 -1.12
C GLU A 12 -6.88 -21.94 -2.23
N PHE A 13 -6.48 -21.98 -3.51
CA PHE A 13 -7.38 -22.01 -4.66
C PHE A 13 -7.22 -23.29 -5.52
N SER A 14 -8.28 -23.67 -6.23
CA SER A 14 -8.26 -24.82 -7.14
C SER A 14 -7.41 -24.55 -8.38
N GLY A 15 -6.68 -25.57 -8.85
CA GLY A 15 -5.86 -25.49 -10.07
C GLY A 15 -4.41 -25.04 -9.85
N TYR A 16 -4.04 -24.66 -8.62
CA TYR A 16 -2.69 -24.23 -8.25
C TYR A 16 -2.03 -25.13 -7.19
N VAL A 17 -2.60 -26.31 -6.95
CA VAL A 17 -1.90 -27.37 -6.23
C VAL A 17 -0.89 -27.95 -7.20
N GLU A 18 0.40 -27.81 -6.90
CA GLU A 18 1.43 -28.60 -7.56
C GLU A 18 1.11 -30.08 -7.27
N GLU A 19 0.69 -30.81 -8.31
CA GLU A 19 0.63 -32.27 -8.24
C GLU A 19 2.07 -32.76 -8.03
N GLU A 20 2.34 -33.32 -6.85
CA GLU A 20 3.59 -34.03 -6.58
C GLU A 20 3.75 -35.09 -7.67
N SER A 21 4.68 -34.83 -8.59
CA SER A 21 4.78 -35.55 -9.86
C SER A 21 5.16 -37.03 -9.65
N GLU A 22 5.68 -37.36 -8.46
CA GLU A 22 5.89 -38.73 -7.95
C GLU A 22 4.62 -39.61 -7.98
N SER A 23 3.42 -39.02 -7.91
CA SER A 23 2.16 -39.75 -7.90
C SER A 23 1.71 -40.25 -9.28
N LEU A 24 2.18 -39.62 -10.36
CA LEU A 24 1.98 -40.08 -11.73
C LEU A 24 2.99 -41.16 -12.10
N GLU A 25 4.25 -41.04 -11.65
CA GLU A 25 5.29 -42.06 -11.87
C GLU A 25 4.93 -43.39 -11.18
N LYS A 26 4.46 -43.35 -9.92
CA LYS A 26 4.05 -44.57 -9.19
C LYS A 26 2.89 -45.35 -9.83
N LYS A 27 2.07 -44.72 -10.68
CA LYS A 27 0.96 -45.41 -11.38
C LYS A 27 1.36 -46.12 -12.67
N VAL A 28 2.59 -45.92 -13.15
CA VAL A 28 3.11 -46.57 -14.36
C VAL A 28 3.92 -47.84 -14.02
N ASN A 29 4.39 -47.99 -12.79
CA ASN A 29 5.28 -49.09 -12.38
C ASN A 29 4.56 -50.39 -11.93
N ASP A 30 3.22 -50.44 -11.94
CA ASP A 30 2.43 -51.63 -11.55
C ASP A 30 2.09 -52.57 -12.73
N CYS A 31 2.68 -52.37 -13.92
CA CYS A 31 2.64 -53.35 -15.01
C CYS A 31 4.01 -54.02 -15.20
N GLU A 32 4.14 -55.23 -14.64
CA GLU A 32 5.34 -56.08 -14.68
C GLU A 32 5.88 -56.30 -16.11
N THR A 33 7.20 -56.20 -16.29
CA THR A 33 7.92 -57.07 -17.24
C THR A 33 9.38 -57.23 -16.80
N ASP A 34 9.81 -58.46 -16.51
CA ASP A 34 11.21 -58.77 -16.19
C ASP A 34 12.16 -58.37 -17.34
N SER A 35 13.05 -57.40 -17.09
CA SER A 35 14.22 -57.13 -17.94
C SER A 35 15.31 -56.43 -17.13
N SER A 36 16.45 -57.10 -16.94
CA SER A 36 17.52 -56.68 -16.05
C SER A 36 18.44 -55.59 -16.66
N ASP A 37 17.95 -54.36 -16.81
CA ASP A 37 18.75 -53.19 -17.25
C ASP A 37 18.31 -51.86 -16.55
N ASP A 38 17.74 -51.95 -15.34
CA ASP A 38 17.21 -50.81 -14.58
C ASP A 38 18.27 -49.96 -13.85
N GLU A 39 19.13 -49.27 -14.61
CA GLU A 39 19.89 -48.11 -14.08
C GLU A 39 19.85 -46.87 -15.01
N PHE A 40 19.09 -46.93 -16.10
CA PHE A 40 18.99 -45.85 -17.09
C PHE A 40 17.56 -45.37 -17.43
N GLN A 41 16.59 -45.54 -16.53
CA GLN A 41 15.33 -44.75 -16.57
C GLN A 41 15.54 -43.30 -16.08
N MET A 42 16.61 -42.65 -16.55
CA MET A 42 16.58 -41.20 -16.74
C MET A 42 15.57 -40.92 -17.85
N THR A 43 14.75 -39.89 -17.69
CA THR A 43 13.78 -39.49 -18.72
C THR A 43 14.49 -39.27 -20.05
N ASN A 44 14.13 -40.03 -21.09
CA ASN A 44 14.80 -40.06 -22.40
C ASN A 44 14.59 -38.76 -23.24
N GLU A 45 14.26 -37.64 -22.60
CA GLU A 45 14.19 -36.32 -23.23
C GLU A 45 15.59 -35.77 -23.49
N TRP A 46 16.07 -35.94 -24.72
CA TRP A 46 17.22 -35.19 -25.23
C TRP A 46 16.76 -34.02 -26.12
N PRO A 47 17.17 -32.76 -25.83
CA PRO A 47 18.06 -32.34 -24.77
C PRO A 47 17.41 -32.33 -23.37
N PRO A 48 18.17 -32.64 -22.29
CA PRO A 48 17.65 -32.74 -20.92
C PRO A 48 17.42 -31.34 -20.30
N PHE A 49 16.35 -30.68 -20.74
CA PHE A 49 16.02 -29.32 -20.31
C PHE A 49 15.45 -29.27 -18.89
N LYS A 50 16.31 -29.08 -17.89
CA LYS A 50 15.90 -28.79 -16.52
C LYS A 50 15.62 -27.30 -16.33
N LYS A 51 14.39 -26.95 -15.92
CA LYS A 51 14.05 -25.58 -15.47
C LYS A 51 14.79 -25.28 -14.17
N VAL A 52 15.43 -24.10 -14.11
CA VAL A 52 16.17 -23.61 -12.93
C VAL A 52 15.93 -22.11 -12.74
N GLY A 53 15.95 -21.66 -11.48
CA GLY A 53 15.65 -20.28 -11.10
C GLY A 53 14.16 -19.99 -10.88
N GLU A 54 13.87 -18.85 -10.27
CA GLU A 54 12.52 -18.45 -9.81
C GLU A 54 11.86 -17.38 -10.70
N TYR A 55 12.56 -16.86 -11.70
CA TYR A 55 12.04 -15.76 -12.53
C TYR A 55 10.99 -16.26 -13.52
N ASP A 56 9.73 -15.92 -13.25
CA ASP A 56 8.63 -16.12 -14.17
C ASP A 56 8.32 -14.83 -14.98
N PRO A 57 8.42 -14.86 -16.33
CA PRO A 57 8.01 -13.74 -17.18
C PRO A 57 6.49 -13.71 -17.46
N PHE A 58 5.74 -14.77 -17.10
CA PHE A 58 4.31 -14.88 -17.33
C PHE A 58 3.49 -14.23 -16.20
N CYS A 59 2.22 -13.96 -16.49
CA CYS A 59 1.24 -13.46 -15.52
C CYS A 59 0.00 -14.32 -15.68
N ASP A 60 -0.15 -15.35 -14.84
CA ASP A 60 -1.26 -16.31 -14.93
C ASP A 60 -2.60 -15.64 -14.64
N GLU A 61 -2.93 -15.49 -13.36
CA GLU A 61 -4.24 -15.04 -12.90
C GLU A 61 -4.13 -13.69 -12.18
N ALA A 62 -4.81 -12.68 -12.73
CA ALA A 62 -4.81 -11.35 -12.18
C ALA A 62 -5.43 -11.32 -10.76
N GLY A 63 -6.43 -12.16 -10.47
CA GLY A 63 -7.11 -12.24 -9.18
C GLY A 63 -6.17 -12.47 -7.99
N LEU A 64 -5.14 -13.31 -8.18
CA LEU A 64 -4.13 -13.63 -7.16
C LEU A 64 -3.19 -12.46 -6.82
N SER A 65 -3.17 -11.40 -7.63
CA SER A 65 -2.28 -10.26 -7.42
C SER A 65 -2.53 -9.56 -6.08
N ILE A 66 -1.56 -9.64 -5.16
CA ILE A 66 -1.60 -8.98 -3.86
C ILE A 66 -1.69 -7.46 -4.04
N GLN A 67 -2.74 -6.85 -3.48
CA GLN A 67 -2.98 -5.40 -3.53
C GLN A 67 -2.57 -4.71 -2.23
N ARG A 68 -2.79 -5.37 -1.10
CA ARG A 68 -2.55 -4.82 0.25
C ARG A 68 -2.03 -5.90 1.19
N ILE A 69 -1.14 -5.49 2.09
CA ILE A 69 -0.65 -6.32 3.19
C ILE A 69 -0.76 -5.48 4.47
N ALA A 70 -1.20 -6.11 5.56
CA ALA A 70 -0.99 -5.61 6.92
C ALA A 70 -0.26 -6.68 7.73
N PHE A 71 0.65 -6.25 8.59
CA PHE A 71 1.39 -7.09 9.52
C PHE A 71 1.08 -6.60 10.94
N ASP A 72 0.70 -7.51 11.84
CA ASP A 72 0.53 -7.20 13.25
C ASP A 72 1.79 -7.66 14.01
N GLU A 73 2.63 -6.69 14.38
CA GLU A 73 3.90 -6.89 15.07
C GLU A 73 3.75 -7.66 16.40
N LYS A 74 2.55 -7.68 17.02
CA LYS A 74 2.32 -8.32 18.33
C LYS A 74 1.97 -9.79 18.24
N SER A 75 1.33 -10.22 17.15
CA SER A 75 0.91 -11.62 16.93
C SER A 75 1.71 -12.31 15.83
N GLY A 76 2.50 -11.55 15.07
CA GLY A 76 3.15 -12.04 13.85
C GLY A 76 2.19 -12.29 12.69
N HIS A 77 0.89 -11.98 12.81
CA HIS A 77 -0.10 -12.27 11.78
C HIS A 77 0.11 -11.39 10.53
N ILE A 78 0.02 -12.02 9.35
CA ILE A 78 0.04 -11.36 8.04
C ILE A 78 -1.35 -11.43 7.42
N ILE A 79 -1.92 -10.28 7.08
CA ILE A 79 -3.21 -10.14 6.42
C ILE A 79 -2.97 -9.70 4.99
N VAL A 80 -3.40 -10.51 4.02
CA VAL A 80 -3.17 -10.32 2.58
C VAL A 80 -4.50 -10.03 1.89
N GLY A 81 -4.62 -8.87 1.25
CA GLY A 81 -5.75 -8.50 0.41
C GLY A 81 -5.40 -8.57 -1.07
N CYS A 82 -6.15 -9.37 -1.84
CA CYS A 82 -5.85 -9.68 -3.25
C CYS A 82 -6.74 -8.91 -4.24
N ARG A 83 -6.48 -9.07 -5.54
CA ARG A 83 -7.21 -8.39 -6.62
C ARG A 83 -8.59 -8.96 -6.89
N GLY A 84 -8.81 -10.25 -6.63
CA GLY A 84 -10.12 -10.90 -6.77
C GLY A 84 -11.04 -10.81 -5.54
N GLY A 85 -10.76 -9.92 -4.58
CA GLY A 85 -11.59 -9.71 -3.39
C GLY A 85 -11.36 -10.69 -2.25
N HIS A 86 -10.45 -11.65 -2.40
CA HIS A 86 -10.03 -12.55 -1.32
C HIS A 86 -9.16 -11.81 -0.31
N VAL A 87 -9.40 -12.09 0.97
CA VAL A 87 -8.62 -11.66 2.12
C VAL A 87 -8.22 -12.90 2.90
N LEU A 88 -6.91 -13.09 3.04
CA LEU A 88 -6.30 -14.23 3.71
C LEU A 88 -5.57 -13.73 4.96
N VAL A 89 -5.55 -14.55 6.01
CA VAL A 89 -4.79 -14.31 7.23
C VAL A 89 -3.85 -15.49 7.41
N TYR A 90 -2.58 -15.21 7.73
CA TYR A 90 -1.56 -16.20 8.02
C TYR A 90 -0.99 -15.99 9.42
N SER A 91 -0.89 -17.09 10.17
CA SER A 91 -0.24 -17.20 11.46
C SER A 91 1.13 -17.85 11.30
N LEU A 92 2.08 -17.52 12.19
CA LEU A 92 3.33 -18.26 12.31
C LEU A 92 3.10 -19.43 13.28
N GLU A 93 3.35 -20.66 12.82
CA GLU A 93 3.01 -21.90 13.52
C GLU A 93 4.21 -22.87 13.51
N GLU A 94 4.45 -23.57 14.62
CA GLU A 94 5.59 -24.50 14.76
C GLU A 94 5.24 -25.95 14.36
N ASP A 95 3.96 -26.33 14.44
CA ASP A 95 3.48 -27.68 14.12
C ASP A 95 3.02 -27.81 12.66
N GLU A 96 3.17 -29.00 12.08
CA GLU A 96 2.55 -29.33 10.79
C GLU A 96 1.01 -29.40 10.89
N LYS A 97 0.29 -28.82 9.93
CA LYS A 97 -1.18 -28.86 9.88
C LYS A 97 -1.70 -29.24 8.51
N GLU A 98 -2.82 -29.97 8.46
CA GLU A 98 -3.53 -30.30 7.23
C GLU A 98 -4.83 -29.51 7.15
N LEU A 99 -4.91 -28.59 6.17
CA LEU A 99 -5.94 -27.55 6.13
C LEU A 99 -6.73 -27.51 4.81
N THR A 100 -8.04 -27.32 4.95
CA THR A 100 -8.96 -26.99 3.84
C THR A 100 -9.57 -25.60 4.04
N PRO A 101 -9.54 -24.71 3.03
CA PRO A 101 -10.08 -23.37 3.14
C PRO A 101 -11.61 -23.36 3.20
N LEU A 102 -12.14 -22.82 4.29
CA LEU A 102 -13.55 -22.49 4.48
C LEU A 102 -13.78 -21.03 4.10
N THR A 103 -14.69 -20.80 3.15
CA THR A 103 -14.98 -19.45 2.66
C THR A 103 -16.06 -18.75 3.48
N LEU A 104 -15.73 -17.59 4.05
CA LEU A 104 -16.66 -16.63 4.61
C LEU A 104 -16.96 -15.56 3.55
N ASN A 105 -18.16 -15.64 2.96
CA ASN A 105 -18.63 -14.65 2.00
C ASN A 105 -19.11 -13.39 2.73
N VAL A 106 -18.70 -12.22 2.23
CA VAL A 106 -19.03 -10.91 2.80
C VAL A 106 -19.65 -10.03 1.71
N GLU A 107 -20.97 -9.93 1.72
CA GLU A 107 -21.73 -9.11 0.76
C GLU A 107 -21.67 -7.63 1.16
N LEU A 108 -20.76 -6.88 0.53
CA LEU A 108 -20.59 -5.44 0.75
C LEU A 108 -21.63 -4.59 0.01
N TYR A 109 -22.32 -5.17 -0.97
CA TYR A 109 -23.42 -4.52 -1.69
C TYR A 109 -24.41 -5.55 -2.23
N GLU A 110 -25.71 -5.27 -2.11
CA GLU A 110 -26.78 -6.19 -2.47
C GLU A 110 -26.73 -6.59 -3.96
N SER A 111 -26.59 -7.89 -4.20
CA SER A 111 -26.37 -8.47 -5.53
C SER A 111 -27.47 -8.15 -6.55
N SER A 112 -28.71 -7.97 -6.10
CA SER A 112 -29.86 -7.58 -6.93
C SER A 112 -29.67 -6.21 -7.60
N LYS A 113 -29.01 -5.27 -6.91
CA LYS A 113 -28.82 -3.86 -7.30
C LYS A 113 -27.52 -3.62 -8.07
N LEU A 114 -26.68 -4.64 -8.22
CA LEU A 114 -25.42 -4.53 -8.97
C LEU A 114 -25.65 -4.48 -10.49
N PRO A 115 -24.80 -3.75 -11.24
CA PRO A 115 -24.70 -3.89 -12.69
C PRO A 115 -24.36 -5.33 -13.10
N VAL A 116 -24.87 -5.79 -14.25
CA VAL A 116 -24.61 -7.14 -14.77
C VAL A 116 -23.11 -7.45 -14.84
N ALA A 117 -22.29 -6.51 -15.29
CA ALA A 117 -20.83 -6.68 -15.35
C ALA A 117 -20.15 -6.91 -13.98
N ALA A 118 -20.73 -6.38 -12.89
CA ALA A 118 -20.22 -6.60 -11.54
C ALA A 118 -20.73 -7.93 -10.94
N ARG A 119 -21.96 -8.35 -11.30
CA ARG A 119 -22.48 -9.69 -10.94
C ARG A 119 -21.71 -10.82 -11.62
N ASN A 120 -21.30 -10.63 -12.87
CA ASN A 120 -20.60 -11.63 -13.67
C ASN A 120 -19.09 -11.72 -13.36
N ARG A 121 -18.56 -10.94 -12.39
CA ARG A 121 -17.18 -11.11 -11.89
C ARG A 121 -17.17 -12.18 -10.81
N GLU A 122 -16.81 -13.40 -11.20
CA GLU A 122 -16.67 -14.53 -10.28
C GLU A 122 -15.41 -14.42 -9.42
N ALA A 123 -15.48 -14.96 -8.21
CA ALA A 123 -14.32 -15.11 -7.33
C ALA A 123 -13.51 -16.35 -7.72
N LEU A 124 -12.21 -16.36 -7.39
CA LEU A 124 -11.39 -17.56 -7.55
C LEU A 124 -11.93 -18.67 -6.65
N LEU A 125 -12.04 -19.87 -7.21
CA LEU A 125 -12.62 -21.03 -6.52
C LEU A 125 -11.64 -21.55 -5.44
N PRO A 126 -12.05 -21.65 -4.17
CA PRO A 126 -11.23 -22.23 -3.12
C PRO A 126 -10.93 -23.71 -3.38
N ARG A 127 -9.73 -24.15 -2.97
CA ARG A 127 -9.32 -25.56 -2.99
C ARG A 127 -10.24 -26.38 -2.06
N ARG A 128 -10.74 -27.52 -2.54
CA ARG A 128 -11.50 -28.48 -1.70
C ARG A 128 -10.60 -29.49 -0.95
N ILE A 129 -9.38 -29.69 -1.48
CA ILE A 129 -8.30 -30.64 -1.14
C ILE A 129 -8.59 -31.71 -0.07
N PRO A 130 -7.78 -31.86 1.01
CA PRO A 130 -7.00 -30.85 1.79
C PRO A 130 -5.59 -30.46 1.27
N LYS A 131 -4.69 -29.95 2.13
CA LYS A 131 -3.25 -29.72 1.84
C LYS A 131 -2.47 -29.69 3.16
N LYS A 132 -1.30 -30.33 3.20
CA LYS A 132 -0.34 -30.26 4.32
C LYS A 132 0.48 -28.97 4.26
N TYR A 133 0.63 -28.30 5.40
CA TYR A 133 1.48 -27.14 5.62
C TYR A 133 2.58 -27.49 6.63
N PHE A 134 3.82 -27.14 6.28
CA PHE A 134 4.99 -27.31 7.13
C PHE A 134 5.12 -26.17 8.17
N PRO A 135 6.00 -26.28 9.17
CA PRO A 135 6.25 -25.21 10.14
C PRO A 135 6.65 -23.91 9.45
N GLY A 136 6.10 -22.78 9.92
CA GLY A 136 6.22 -21.48 9.27
C GLY A 136 4.87 -20.78 9.16
N TYR A 137 4.68 -19.97 8.11
CA TYR A 137 3.45 -19.23 7.90
C TYR A 137 2.34 -20.11 7.32
N GLN A 138 1.30 -20.35 8.12
CA GLN A 138 0.16 -21.19 7.75
C GLN A 138 -1.15 -20.37 7.74
N PRO A 139 -2.12 -20.70 6.88
CA PRO A 139 -3.43 -20.05 6.87
C PRO A 139 -4.12 -20.12 8.24
N TYR A 140 -4.71 -19.00 8.67
CA TYR A 140 -5.34 -18.86 9.98
C TYR A 140 -6.46 -19.89 10.20
N THR A 141 -6.32 -20.69 11.25
CA THR A 141 -7.31 -21.70 11.66
C THR A 141 -8.30 -21.12 12.67
N SER A 142 -9.60 -21.31 12.43
CA SER A 142 -10.62 -21.09 13.46
C SER A 142 -10.70 -22.29 14.42
N CYS A 143 -11.73 -22.38 15.27
CA CYS A 143 -11.90 -23.38 16.32
C CYS A 143 -11.87 -24.86 15.84
N ASP A 144 -11.99 -25.11 14.54
CA ASP A 144 -11.84 -26.42 13.91
C ASP A 144 -10.43 -26.56 13.31
N ARG A 145 -9.61 -27.45 13.90
CA ARG A 145 -8.15 -27.54 13.65
C ARG A 145 -7.78 -27.79 12.18
N ASN A 146 -8.68 -28.36 11.37
CA ASN A 146 -8.40 -28.75 10.00
C ASN A 146 -8.98 -27.77 8.95
N LYS A 147 -9.48 -26.60 9.37
CA LYS A 147 -10.07 -25.59 8.48
C LYS A 147 -9.39 -24.24 8.59
N SER A 148 -8.91 -23.73 7.46
CA SER A 148 -8.41 -22.35 7.34
C SER A 148 -9.55 -21.39 6.96
N VAL A 149 -9.41 -20.10 7.32
CA VAL A 149 -10.43 -19.08 7.04
C VAL A 149 -10.04 -18.25 5.81
N LEU A 150 -10.83 -18.34 4.75
CA LEU A 150 -10.73 -17.50 3.56
C LEU A 150 -11.90 -16.51 3.54
N VAL A 151 -11.63 -15.22 3.62
CA VAL A 151 -12.67 -14.19 3.52
C VAL A 151 -12.81 -13.78 2.05
N GLN A 152 -14.01 -13.87 1.48
CA GLN A 152 -14.29 -13.43 0.12
C GLN A 152 -15.23 -12.22 0.15
N LEU A 153 -14.71 -11.04 -0.24
CA LEU A 153 -15.54 -9.86 -0.45
C LEU A 153 -16.37 -10.03 -1.73
N GLN A 154 -17.66 -9.70 -1.64
CA GLN A 154 -18.59 -9.69 -2.75
C GLN A 154 -19.11 -8.26 -2.96
N PRO A 155 -18.99 -7.68 -4.17
CA PRO A 155 -18.40 -8.25 -5.39
C PRO A 155 -16.90 -8.51 -5.33
N ALA A 156 -16.44 -9.48 -6.14
CA ALA A 156 -15.04 -9.86 -6.32
C ALA A 156 -14.23 -8.76 -7.04
N LEU A 157 -13.88 -7.72 -6.28
CA LEU A 157 -13.07 -6.57 -6.70
C LEU A 157 -11.80 -6.44 -5.84
N ALA A 158 -10.84 -5.69 -6.36
CA ALA A 158 -9.57 -5.44 -5.71
C ALA A 158 -9.74 -4.92 -4.28
N VAL A 159 -9.08 -5.58 -3.33
CA VAL A 159 -9.08 -5.16 -1.92
C VAL A 159 -8.37 -3.82 -1.81
N SER A 160 -9.13 -2.79 -1.46
CA SER A 160 -8.71 -1.38 -1.46
C SER A 160 -7.92 -1.02 -0.20
N ALA A 161 -8.18 -1.65 0.94
CA ALA A 161 -7.41 -1.54 2.18
C ALA A 161 -7.69 -2.75 3.11
N VAL A 162 -6.75 -3.05 4.00
CA VAL A 162 -6.89 -4.04 5.08
C VAL A 162 -6.32 -3.49 6.38
N ALA A 163 -6.82 -3.97 7.52
CA ALA A 163 -6.29 -3.72 8.86
C ALA A 163 -6.63 -4.89 9.80
N SER A 164 -5.92 -5.04 10.90
CA SER A 164 -6.16 -6.07 11.92
C SER A 164 -5.98 -5.53 13.34
N ILE A 165 -6.59 -6.22 14.30
CA ILE A 165 -6.32 -6.07 15.74
C ILE A 165 -6.37 -7.47 16.38
N SER A 166 -5.22 -8.12 16.49
CA SER A 166 -5.16 -9.53 16.92
C SER A 166 -5.60 -9.74 18.37
N SER A 167 -5.47 -8.73 19.24
CA SER A 167 -5.98 -8.77 20.63
C SER A 167 -7.50 -8.98 20.73
N ARG A 168 -8.24 -8.76 19.65
CA ARG A 168 -9.68 -9.02 19.53
C ARG A 168 -10.03 -9.99 18.40
N HIS A 169 -9.03 -10.56 17.72
CA HIS A 169 -9.16 -11.39 16.52
C HIS A 169 -9.99 -10.74 15.39
N LEU A 170 -9.97 -9.41 15.28
CA LEU A 170 -10.73 -8.70 14.26
C LEU A 170 -9.87 -8.35 13.05
N VAL A 171 -10.42 -8.59 11.87
CA VAL A 171 -9.86 -8.16 10.59
C VAL A 171 -10.86 -7.25 9.89
N ALA A 172 -10.36 -6.14 9.35
CA ALA A 172 -11.12 -5.23 8.52
C ALA A 172 -10.59 -5.25 7.09
N ALA A 173 -11.49 -5.26 6.13
CA ALA A 173 -11.14 -5.20 4.71
C ALA A 173 -12.18 -4.39 3.93
N SER A 174 -11.74 -3.83 2.80
CA SER A 174 -12.59 -3.02 1.92
C SER A 174 -12.34 -3.32 0.45
N ASN A 175 -13.34 -3.07 -0.39
CA ASN A 175 -13.19 -2.97 -1.85
C ASN A 175 -13.61 -1.55 -2.30
N GLU A 176 -14.07 -1.37 -3.55
CA GLU A 176 -14.60 -0.07 -4.02
C GLU A 176 -16.04 0.23 -3.58
N TYR A 177 -16.80 -0.81 -3.19
CA TYR A 177 -18.20 -0.66 -2.74
C TYR A 177 -18.28 -0.27 -1.26
N GLY A 178 -17.50 -0.94 -0.41
CA GLY A 178 -17.62 -0.78 1.02
C GLY A 178 -16.50 -1.42 1.81
N PHE A 179 -16.74 -1.56 3.11
CA PHE A 179 -15.86 -2.25 4.04
C PHE A 179 -16.65 -3.14 4.99
N ALA A 180 -15.96 -4.13 5.54
CA ALA A 180 -16.44 -4.94 6.64
C ALA A 180 -15.39 -5.08 7.75
N VAL A 181 -15.86 -5.34 8.96
CA VAL A 181 -15.09 -5.80 10.11
C VAL A 181 -15.61 -7.18 10.49
N ILE A 182 -14.69 -8.13 10.64
CA ILE A 182 -14.96 -9.56 10.75
C ILE A 182 -14.27 -10.10 11.99
N ASP A 183 -14.98 -10.89 12.78
CA ASP A 183 -14.42 -11.70 13.87
C ASP A 183 -13.88 -13.01 13.27
N MET A 184 -12.55 -13.19 13.27
CA MET A 184 -11.91 -14.37 12.68
C MET A 184 -12.11 -15.64 13.53
N ASN A 185 -12.35 -15.49 14.84
CA ASN A 185 -12.62 -16.63 15.72
C ASN A 185 -14.05 -17.13 15.55
N LYS A 186 -15.02 -16.21 15.60
CA LYS A 186 -16.45 -16.56 15.45
C LYS A 186 -16.89 -16.74 14.00
N GLN A 187 -16.06 -16.31 13.04
CA GLN A 187 -16.38 -16.26 11.60
C GLN A 187 -17.62 -15.42 11.29
N THR A 188 -17.86 -14.36 12.08
CA THR A 188 -19.05 -13.49 11.94
C THR A 188 -18.67 -12.08 11.49
N ILE A 189 -19.49 -11.51 10.61
CA ILE A 189 -19.42 -10.09 10.25
C ILE A 189 -19.96 -9.26 11.42
N ILE A 190 -19.12 -8.37 11.96
CA ILE A 190 -19.47 -7.43 13.04
C ILE A 190 -20.10 -6.16 12.50
N LEU A 191 -19.49 -5.62 11.44
CA LEU A 191 -19.89 -4.38 10.80
C LEU A 191 -19.71 -4.54 9.30
N GLN A 192 -20.68 -4.11 8.52
CA GLN A 192 -20.58 -3.98 7.07
C GLN A 192 -21.23 -2.67 6.66
N ASN A 193 -20.62 -1.93 5.75
CA ASN A 193 -21.18 -0.67 5.27
C ASN A 193 -20.71 -0.35 3.84
N SER A 194 -21.64 0.05 2.99
CA SER A 194 -21.35 0.59 1.66
C SER A 194 -21.22 2.11 1.73
N LEU A 195 -20.24 2.65 0.99
CA LEU A 195 -20.06 4.11 0.89
C LEU A 195 -20.49 4.66 -0.48
N VAL A 196 -20.94 3.80 -1.41
CA VAL A 196 -21.41 4.21 -2.75
C VAL A 196 -22.85 4.72 -2.70
N ASN A 197 -23.12 5.86 -3.34
CA ASN A 197 -24.49 6.32 -3.56
C ASN A 197 -25.17 5.51 -4.67
N HIS A 198 -26.51 5.43 -4.66
CA HIS A 198 -27.24 4.68 -5.69
C HIS A 198 -27.04 5.19 -7.13
N SER A 199 -26.78 6.49 -7.32
CA SER A 199 -26.42 7.06 -8.63
C SER A 199 -25.08 6.55 -9.17
N ASP A 200 -24.16 6.21 -8.27
CA ASP A 200 -22.74 6.11 -8.59
C ASP A 200 -22.28 4.65 -8.81
N ILE A 201 -23.15 3.67 -8.53
CA ILE A 201 -22.89 2.22 -8.63
C ILE A 201 -22.35 1.83 -10.01
N HIS A 202 -22.90 2.43 -11.08
CA HIS A 202 -22.51 2.14 -12.46
C HIS A 202 -21.07 2.58 -12.81
N HIS A 203 -20.46 3.43 -11.99
CA HIS A 203 -19.07 3.89 -12.18
C HIS A 203 -18.04 3.06 -11.39
N VAL A 204 -18.48 2.20 -10.46
CA VAL A 204 -17.60 1.33 -9.67
C VAL A 204 -16.90 0.31 -10.57
N GLY A 205 -15.61 0.05 -10.33
CA GLY A 205 -14.74 -0.85 -11.11
C GLY A 205 -14.22 -0.27 -12.43
N THR A 206 -14.80 0.82 -12.95
CA THR A 206 -14.41 1.40 -14.25
C THR A 206 -13.02 2.05 -14.24
N PHE A 207 -12.58 2.55 -13.09
CA PHE A 207 -11.33 3.30 -12.93
C PHE A 207 -10.08 2.40 -13.06
N ASP A 208 -10.12 1.21 -12.48
CA ASP A 208 -9.01 0.25 -12.52
C ASP A 208 -8.83 -0.34 -13.93
N ASP A 209 -9.94 -0.61 -14.63
CA ASP A 209 -9.95 -0.94 -16.05
C ASP A 209 -9.29 0.15 -16.91
N ALA A 210 -9.59 1.44 -16.65
CA ALA A 210 -9.00 2.57 -17.36
C ALA A 210 -7.49 2.71 -17.07
N LEU A 211 -7.06 2.60 -15.79
CA LEU A 211 -5.64 2.64 -15.43
C LEU A 211 -4.86 1.44 -15.98
N SER A 212 -5.47 0.26 -16.04
CA SER A 212 -4.88 -0.93 -16.68
C SER A 212 -4.65 -0.68 -18.18
N ARG A 213 -5.65 -0.16 -18.90
CA ARG A 213 -5.53 0.22 -20.32
C ARG A 213 -4.45 1.28 -20.54
N PHE A 214 -4.34 2.29 -19.67
CA PHE A 214 -3.27 3.29 -19.76
C PHE A 214 -1.85 2.72 -19.50
N LYS A 215 -1.70 1.83 -18.50
CA LYS A 215 -0.43 1.13 -18.24
C LYS A 215 -0.06 0.23 -19.42
N SER A 216 -1.03 -0.47 -20.00
CA SER A 216 -0.85 -1.32 -21.19
C SER A 216 -0.43 -0.51 -22.42
N MET A 217 -1.13 0.59 -22.75
CA MET A 217 -0.75 1.51 -23.83
C MET A 217 0.68 2.05 -23.64
N LYS A 218 1.06 2.45 -22.43
CA LYS A 218 2.42 2.96 -22.13
C LYS A 218 3.50 1.87 -22.25
N LYS A 219 3.19 0.61 -21.94
CA LYS A 219 4.07 -0.56 -22.20
C LYS A 219 4.20 -0.84 -23.71
N SER A 220 3.08 -0.87 -24.44
CA SER A 220 3.02 -1.07 -25.89
C SER A 220 3.85 -0.02 -26.64
N ILE A 221 3.67 1.27 -26.32
CA ILE A 221 4.45 2.37 -26.90
C ILE A 221 5.97 2.18 -26.68
N ARG A 222 6.40 1.74 -25.48
CA ARG A 222 7.82 1.44 -25.21
C ARG A 222 8.35 0.25 -26.01
N GLN A 223 7.54 -0.79 -26.25
CA GLN A 223 7.91 -1.90 -27.13
C GLN A 223 8.04 -1.45 -28.59
N THR A 224 7.12 -0.61 -29.08
CA THR A 224 7.18 -0.06 -30.44
C THR A 224 8.44 0.77 -30.68
N PHE A 225 8.83 1.64 -29.73
CA PHE A 225 10.07 2.40 -29.84
C PHE A 225 11.34 1.53 -29.69
N ARG A 226 11.32 0.44 -28.91
CA ARG A 226 12.44 -0.53 -28.88
C ARG A 226 12.58 -1.29 -30.20
N ARG A 227 11.46 -1.69 -30.84
CA ARG A 227 11.49 -2.36 -32.15
C ARG A 227 11.96 -1.45 -33.28
N LYS A 228 11.55 -0.17 -33.29
CA LYS A 228 11.99 0.82 -34.31
C LYS A 228 13.48 1.20 -34.27
N LYS A 229 14.28 0.71 -33.31
CA LYS A 229 15.73 0.95 -33.24
C LYS A 229 16.61 -0.17 -33.84
N LYS A 230 16.00 -1.18 -34.49
CA LYS A 230 16.71 -2.21 -35.28
C LYS A 230 16.06 -2.42 -36.66
N THR A 231 16.27 -1.48 -37.56
CA THR A 231 16.19 -1.67 -39.01
C THR A 231 17.42 -1.00 -39.62
N PRO A 232 18.29 -1.72 -40.35
CA PRO A 232 19.43 -1.10 -41.02
C PRO A 232 18.95 -0.14 -42.10
N VAL A 233 19.69 0.94 -42.31
CA VAL A 233 19.36 1.97 -43.30
C VAL A 233 19.65 1.45 -44.70
N THR A 234 18.63 1.25 -45.52
CA THR A 234 18.75 1.19 -46.98
C THR A 234 18.16 2.47 -47.56
N SER A 235 19.02 3.23 -48.24
CA SER A 235 18.72 4.47 -48.94
C SER A 235 17.69 4.30 -50.06
N LEU A 236 16.87 5.33 -50.28
CA LEU A 236 16.41 5.78 -51.61
C LEU A 236 15.71 7.15 -51.49
N ASP A 237 16.10 8.11 -52.33
CA ASP A 237 15.53 9.46 -52.40
C ASP A 237 14.23 9.50 -53.23
N ASN A 238 13.32 10.46 -52.94
CA ASN A 238 12.97 11.57 -53.84
C ASN A 238 11.63 12.31 -53.52
N THR A 239 11.76 13.59 -53.15
CA THR A 239 11.00 14.79 -53.60
C THR A 239 9.46 14.94 -53.57
N ILE A 240 9.07 16.18 -53.17
CA ILE A 240 7.85 16.99 -53.47
C ILE A 240 6.61 16.82 -52.57
N GLY A 241 6.08 17.95 -52.05
CA GLY A 241 4.78 18.03 -51.35
C GLY A 241 4.58 19.21 -50.40
N THR A 242 4.73 20.46 -50.86
CA THR A 242 4.55 21.70 -50.05
C THR A 242 3.09 21.99 -49.71
N MET A 243 2.78 22.40 -48.46
CA MET A 243 1.73 23.41 -48.16
C MET A 243 2.00 24.12 -46.81
N ASN A 244 1.83 25.44 -46.80
CA ASN A 244 2.00 26.32 -45.63
C ASN A 244 0.72 26.42 -44.79
N SER A 245 0.87 26.72 -43.50
CA SER A 245 -0.07 27.58 -42.77
C SER A 245 0.60 28.17 -41.53
N GLU A 246 0.88 29.48 -41.57
CA GLU A 246 1.24 30.26 -40.40
C GLU A 246 -0.02 30.84 -39.76
N LEU A 247 -0.11 30.86 -38.42
CA LEU A 247 -0.97 31.81 -37.74
C LEU A 247 -0.50 32.08 -36.30
N SER A 248 -0.19 33.34 -36.06
CA SER A 248 0.26 33.91 -34.78
C SER A 248 -0.91 34.19 -33.82
N THR A 249 -0.70 34.09 -32.49
CA THR A 249 -0.61 35.29 -31.60
C THR A 249 -0.56 35.00 -30.09
N LYS A 250 0.20 35.88 -29.41
CA LYS A 250 -0.01 36.47 -28.07
C LYS A 250 0.33 35.69 -26.80
N GLU A 251 1.40 36.18 -26.18
CA GLU A 251 1.79 36.06 -24.78
C GLU A 251 0.83 36.80 -23.85
N SER A 252 0.81 36.44 -22.56
CA SER A 252 0.38 37.32 -21.45
C SER A 252 0.93 36.79 -20.12
N ALA A 253 2.09 37.32 -19.70
CA ALA A 253 2.71 37.02 -18.41
C ALA A 253 2.27 38.03 -17.34
N GLY A 254 1.33 37.65 -16.47
CA GLY A 254 0.87 38.48 -15.35
C GLY A 254 1.77 38.37 -14.11
N HIS A 255 2.75 39.27 -13.98
CA HIS A 255 3.49 39.45 -12.72
C HIS A 255 2.73 40.37 -11.77
N ASN A 256 2.31 39.88 -10.61
CA ASN A 256 1.74 40.69 -9.54
C ASN A 256 2.85 41.07 -8.54
N ILE A 257 3.31 42.33 -8.60
CA ILE A 257 4.23 42.93 -7.62
C ILE A 257 3.51 44.12 -6.99
N SER A 258 3.22 44.05 -5.69
CA SER A 258 2.75 45.18 -4.90
C SER A 258 3.89 45.75 -4.06
N LYS A 259 4.24 47.03 -4.29
CA LYS A 259 5.16 47.78 -3.43
C LYS A 259 4.41 48.33 -2.22
N VAL A 260 5.00 48.22 -1.04
CA VAL A 260 4.60 48.95 0.16
C VAL A 260 5.77 49.87 0.53
N PHE A 261 5.50 51.15 0.71
CA PHE A 261 6.51 52.13 1.11
C PHE A 261 6.76 52.06 2.62
N SER A 262 8.01 52.23 3.02
CA SER A 262 8.43 52.60 4.36
C SER A 262 9.64 53.52 4.21
N ASP A 263 9.63 54.65 4.93
CA ASP A 263 10.79 55.53 4.96
C ASP A 263 11.93 54.87 5.74
N ASN A 264 13.08 54.72 5.08
CA ASN A 264 14.46 54.77 5.57
C ASN A 264 15.36 54.15 4.48
N GLU A 265 16.44 54.84 4.14
CA GLU A 265 17.37 54.43 3.09
C GLU A 265 18.28 53.28 3.58
N ASP A 266 18.73 52.45 2.63
CA ASP A 266 19.76 51.39 2.78
C ASP A 266 19.49 50.21 3.73
N ASP A 267 18.62 49.27 3.35
CA ASP A 267 19.02 47.89 2.95
C ASP A 267 17.80 47.03 2.52
N SER A 268 17.74 46.57 1.26
CA SER A 268 16.52 45.93 0.71
C SER A 268 16.51 44.39 0.80
N ILE A 269 16.22 43.83 1.99
CA ILE A 269 16.06 42.38 2.17
C ILE A 269 14.71 41.90 1.63
N VAL A 270 14.72 41.17 0.51
CA VAL A 270 13.51 40.61 -0.13
C VAL A 270 12.99 39.38 0.63
N VAL A 271 12.12 39.60 1.63
CA VAL A 271 11.40 38.50 2.31
C VAL A 271 10.12 38.17 1.55
N ALA A 272 10.22 37.25 0.58
CA ALA A 272 9.07 36.70 -0.10
C ALA A 272 8.21 35.84 0.87
N LYS A 273 7.07 36.35 1.31
CA LYS A 273 6.06 35.54 2.01
C LYS A 273 5.49 34.51 1.02
N PRO A 274 5.36 33.22 1.39
CA PRO A 274 4.74 32.23 0.53
C PRO A 274 3.32 32.63 0.15
N VAL A 275 3.03 32.70 -1.15
CA VAL A 275 1.69 33.01 -1.66
C VAL A 275 0.81 31.78 -1.46
N GLU A 276 -0.02 31.80 -0.42
CA GLU A 276 -1.06 30.78 -0.24
C GLU A 276 -2.04 30.86 -1.41
N ARG A 277 -1.93 29.92 -2.36
CA ARG A 277 -2.92 29.78 -3.43
C ARG A 277 -4.25 29.30 -2.82
N LEU A 278 -5.36 29.93 -3.22
CA LEU A 278 -6.67 29.33 -2.99
C LEU A 278 -6.69 27.97 -3.70
N ILE A 279 -6.95 26.92 -2.93
CA ILE A 279 -7.27 25.59 -3.49
C ILE A 279 -8.76 25.64 -3.81
N GLU A 280 -9.11 25.55 -5.08
CA GLU A 280 -10.50 25.39 -5.51
C GLU A 280 -11.07 24.10 -4.90
N GLU A 281 -12.30 24.16 -4.41
CA GLU A 281 -13.01 22.97 -3.96
C GLU A 281 -13.21 22.04 -5.17
N ARG A 282 -12.89 20.75 -5.04
CA ARG A 282 -12.91 19.79 -6.15
C ARG A 282 -14.34 19.64 -6.71
N GLY A 283 -14.64 20.41 -7.75
CA GLY A 283 -15.77 20.17 -8.64
C GLY A 283 -15.64 18.81 -9.33
N ALA A 284 -16.76 18.22 -9.74
CA ALA A 284 -16.82 16.86 -10.25
C ALA A 284 -16.14 16.70 -11.63
N CYS A 285 -14.81 16.55 -11.65
CA CYS A 285 -14.05 16.14 -12.82
C CYS A 285 -14.18 14.62 -13.04
N PRO A 286 -14.67 14.14 -14.20
CA PRO A 286 -14.87 12.69 -14.46
C PRO A 286 -13.60 11.82 -14.49
N LEU A 287 -12.42 12.43 -14.35
CA LEU A 287 -11.13 11.75 -14.39
C LEU A 287 -10.49 11.57 -12.99
N GLU A 288 -11.09 12.14 -11.93
CA GLU A 288 -10.62 11.90 -10.57
C GLU A 288 -11.25 10.63 -9.96
N SER A 289 -10.43 9.87 -9.23
CA SER A 289 -10.84 8.70 -8.44
C SER A 289 -12.06 8.99 -7.55
N PRO A 290 -13.03 8.06 -7.42
CA PRO A 290 -14.32 8.34 -6.77
C PRO A 290 -14.19 8.74 -5.30
N THR A 291 -15.08 9.62 -4.83
CA THR A 291 -14.99 10.26 -3.49
C THR A 291 -15.29 9.30 -2.33
N TRP A 292 -16.05 8.24 -2.58
CA TRP A 292 -16.36 7.19 -1.61
C TRP A 292 -15.25 6.15 -1.46
N PHE A 293 -14.31 6.08 -2.41
CA PHE A 293 -13.25 5.07 -2.44
C PHE A 293 -12.46 5.05 -1.13
N ILE A 294 -12.27 3.86 -0.55
CA ILE A 294 -11.62 3.69 0.75
C ILE A 294 -10.11 3.60 0.55
N ARG A 295 -9.37 4.49 1.20
CA ARG A 295 -7.91 4.64 1.01
C ARG A 295 -7.11 3.99 2.13
N CYS A 296 -7.58 4.14 3.36
CA CYS A 296 -6.98 3.55 4.56
C CYS A 296 -8.05 3.01 5.52
N LEU A 297 -7.77 1.83 6.07
CA LEU A 297 -8.39 1.28 7.27
C LEU A 297 -7.30 1.21 8.34
N LYS A 298 -7.63 1.46 9.61
CA LYS A 298 -6.69 1.25 10.73
C LYS A 298 -7.45 1.01 12.03
N PHE A 299 -6.90 0.16 12.88
CA PHE A 299 -7.28 0.05 14.29
C PHE A 299 -6.32 0.90 15.12
N LEU A 300 -6.87 1.68 16.05
CA LEU A 300 -6.15 2.66 16.85
C LEU A 300 -6.57 2.53 18.32
N SER A 301 -5.61 2.28 19.20
CA SER A 301 -5.88 2.26 20.64
C SER A 301 -5.80 3.68 21.21
N VAL A 302 -6.92 4.18 21.73
CA VAL A 302 -7.09 5.53 22.26
C VAL A 302 -7.22 5.46 23.79
N PRO A 303 -6.48 6.26 24.58
CA PRO A 303 -6.72 6.33 26.01
C PRO A 303 -8.09 6.95 26.29
N ALA A 304 -8.94 6.27 27.06
CA ALA A 304 -10.28 6.74 27.39
C ALA A 304 -10.28 7.76 28.54
N VAL A 305 -11.34 8.55 28.66
CA VAL A 305 -11.45 9.56 29.73
C VAL A 305 -12.04 8.95 30.98
N GLY A 306 -11.26 8.96 32.06
CA GLY A 306 -11.68 8.52 33.39
C GLY A 306 -10.83 7.35 33.91
N ILE A 307 -11.46 6.43 34.65
CA ILE A 307 -10.85 5.21 35.20
C ILE A 307 -10.91 4.05 34.17
N ALA A 308 -11.76 4.16 33.14
CA ALA A 308 -11.75 3.27 31.99
C ALA A 308 -10.43 3.46 31.21
N GLY A 309 -9.67 2.39 31.00
CA GLY A 309 -8.29 2.44 30.50
C GLY A 309 -8.15 2.82 29.03
N VAL A 310 -7.91 1.83 28.17
CA VAL A 310 -7.70 2.02 26.73
C VAL A 310 -8.92 1.53 25.96
N CYS A 311 -9.38 2.30 24.99
CA CYS A 311 -10.49 1.98 24.09
C CYS A 311 -9.96 1.82 22.66
N ASP A 312 -10.30 0.70 22.02
CA ASP A 312 -9.91 0.47 20.63
C ASP A 312 -10.93 1.11 19.68
N VAL A 313 -10.41 1.75 18.64
CA VAL A 313 -11.18 2.56 17.69
C VAL A 313 -10.82 2.11 16.29
N PHE A 314 -11.83 1.82 15.47
CA PHE A 314 -11.68 1.52 14.05
C PHE A 314 -11.92 2.77 13.21
N VAL A 315 -11.01 3.08 12.29
CA VAL A 315 -11.12 4.25 11.41
C VAL A 315 -11.12 3.89 9.93
N VAL A 316 -12.00 4.54 9.18
CA VAL A 316 -12.18 4.40 7.73
C VAL A 316 -11.95 5.75 7.06
N GLY A 317 -10.86 5.89 6.30
CA GLY A 317 -10.53 7.10 5.57
C GLY A 317 -10.85 7.00 4.09
N THR A 318 -11.69 7.91 3.59
CA THR A 318 -12.10 7.94 2.17
C THR A 318 -11.28 8.90 1.33
N ASN A 319 -11.43 8.75 0.02
CA ASN A 319 -10.82 9.58 -1.00
C ASN A 319 -11.40 11.01 -1.06
N GLY A 320 -12.65 11.20 -0.64
CA GLY A 320 -13.33 12.50 -0.52
C GLY A 320 -13.13 13.20 0.82
N GLY A 321 -12.04 12.92 1.55
CA GLY A 321 -11.70 13.61 2.80
C GLY A 321 -12.67 13.33 3.97
N ARG A 322 -13.39 12.21 3.96
CA ARG A 322 -14.25 11.80 5.10
C ARG A 322 -13.53 10.73 5.93
N LEU A 323 -13.43 10.95 7.24
CA LEU A 323 -12.99 9.96 8.22
C LEU A 323 -14.20 9.48 9.02
N VAL A 324 -14.51 8.20 8.95
CA VAL A 324 -15.54 7.56 9.77
C VAL A 324 -14.85 6.82 10.92
N ILE A 325 -15.31 7.05 12.14
CA ILE A 325 -14.69 6.58 13.38
C ILE A 325 -15.70 5.74 14.15
N TYR A 326 -15.35 4.49 14.44
CA TYR A 326 -16.16 3.54 15.19
C TYR A 326 -15.46 3.15 16.50
N SER A 327 -16.17 3.14 17.62
CA SER A 327 -15.68 2.61 18.89
C SER A 327 -15.90 1.10 18.97
N ILE A 328 -14.89 0.36 19.41
CA ILE A 328 -14.97 -1.08 19.64
C ILE A 328 -15.22 -1.32 21.13
N THR A 329 -16.24 -2.12 21.45
CA THR A 329 -16.64 -2.42 22.83
C THR A 329 -16.92 -3.91 23.01
N ASP A 330 -16.60 -4.43 24.19
CA ASP A 330 -16.79 -5.84 24.54
C ASP A 330 -18.24 -6.12 24.90
N GLN A 331 -19.07 -6.28 23.87
CA GLN A 331 -20.51 -6.56 23.95
C GLN A 331 -20.80 -8.00 23.48
N PRO A 332 -21.83 -8.68 24.03
CA PRO A 332 -22.11 -10.07 23.72
C PRO A 332 -22.69 -10.28 22.31
N ARG A 333 -23.31 -9.24 21.72
CA ARG A 333 -23.88 -9.29 20.36
C ARG A 333 -22.90 -8.68 19.36
N ALA A 334 -22.70 -9.35 18.22
CA ALA A 334 -21.78 -8.89 17.18
C ALA A 334 -22.11 -7.46 16.68
N GLU A 335 -23.40 -7.15 16.48
CA GLU A 335 -23.90 -5.82 16.08
C GLU A 335 -23.52 -4.70 17.07
N ASP A 336 -23.38 -5.03 18.35
CA ASP A 336 -23.06 -4.08 19.41
C ASP A 336 -21.54 -3.87 19.59
N VAL A 337 -20.70 -4.72 19.00
CA VAL A 337 -19.23 -4.64 19.18
C VAL A 337 -18.65 -3.38 18.55
N CYS A 338 -19.17 -2.91 17.41
CA CYS A 338 -18.58 -1.81 16.65
C CYS A 338 -19.61 -0.70 16.36
N LYS A 339 -19.56 0.40 17.13
CA LYS A 339 -20.57 1.48 17.08
C LYS A 339 -20.00 2.76 16.49
N LEU A 340 -20.78 3.45 15.66
CA LEU A 340 -20.36 4.71 15.05
C LEU A 340 -20.18 5.80 16.12
N LEU A 341 -18.95 6.27 16.31
CA LEU A 341 -18.61 7.32 17.26
C LEU A 341 -18.73 8.70 16.60
N LYS A 342 -18.10 8.89 15.43
CA LYS A 342 -18.11 10.17 14.72
C LYS A 342 -17.74 10.05 13.25
N THR A 343 -18.35 10.89 12.42
CA THR A 343 -17.85 11.17 11.06
C THR A 343 -17.27 12.57 11.01
N ILE A 344 -16.03 12.69 10.54
CA ILE A 344 -15.31 13.96 10.32
C ILE A 344 -15.17 14.18 8.81
N ALA A 345 -15.85 15.19 8.27
CA ALA A 345 -15.67 15.62 6.88
C ALA A 345 -14.69 16.81 6.82
N LEU A 346 -13.58 16.64 6.11
CA LEU A 346 -12.58 17.68 5.91
C LEU A 346 -13.01 18.59 4.75
N ARG A 347 -13.09 19.91 5.00
CA ARG A 347 -13.61 20.89 4.03
C ARG A 347 -12.93 20.88 2.66
N HIS A 348 -11.65 20.53 2.58
CA HIS A 348 -10.91 20.49 1.32
C HIS A 348 -11.13 19.19 0.51
N GLY A 349 -11.88 18.21 1.05
CA GLY A 349 -12.28 17.00 0.33
C GLY A 349 -11.14 16.07 -0.14
N ALA A 350 -9.89 16.33 0.24
CA ALA A 350 -8.73 15.61 -0.32
C ALA A 350 -8.56 14.20 0.28
N PRO A 351 -8.01 13.24 -0.47
CA PRO A 351 -7.87 11.85 -0.04
C PRO A 351 -7.13 11.69 1.28
N ILE A 352 -7.72 10.93 2.21
CA ILE A 352 -7.02 10.53 3.44
C ILE A 352 -6.01 9.44 3.08
N ILE A 353 -4.74 9.64 3.46
CA ILE A 353 -3.61 8.76 3.14
C ILE A 353 -3.22 7.91 4.35
N HIS A 354 -3.16 8.54 5.53
CA HIS A 354 -2.79 7.90 6.79
C HIS A 354 -3.50 8.57 7.96
N VAL A 355 -3.70 7.82 9.03
CA VAL A 355 -4.28 8.31 10.29
C VAL A 355 -3.48 7.71 11.43
N ASP A 356 -3.16 8.50 12.45
CA ASP A 356 -2.49 8.00 13.64
C ASP A 356 -2.93 8.71 14.92
N VAL A 357 -2.63 8.09 16.06
CA VAL A 357 -2.83 8.71 17.38
C VAL A 357 -1.47 8.92 18.03
N ILE A 358 -1.23 10.15 18.49
CA ILE A 358 -0.09 10.45 19.34
C ILE A 358 -0.58 10.79 20.76
N LEU A 359 0.25 10.47 21.75
CA LEU A 359 0.14 11.01 23.09
C LEU A 359 1.26 12.04 23.23
N GLU A 360 1.00 13.21 23.82
CA GLU A 360 2.05 14.20 24.00
C GLU A 360 3.07 13.71 25.05
N PRO A 361 4.38 13.79 24.75
CA PRO A 361 5.41 13.30 25.66
C PRO A 361 5.40 14.07 26.98
N GLY A 362 5.52 13.34 28.10
CA GLY A 362 5.48 13.89 29.46
C GLY A 362 4.12 13.78 30.16
N THR A 363 3.01 13.55 29.45
CA THR A 363 1.68 13.41 30.06
C THR A 363 1.05 12.05 29.77
N ARG A 364 1.04 11.14 30.76
CA ARG A 364 0.27 9.87 30.70
C ARG A 364 -1.25 10.06 30.82
N GLN A 365 -1.76 11.27 30.59
CA GLN A 365 -3.19 11.59 30.72
C GLN A 365 -3.89 11.47 29.36
N ALA A 366 -5.06 10.83 29.34
CA ALA A 366 -5.89 10.65 28.15
C ALA A 366 -6.27 11.97 27.44
N SER A 367 -6.33 13.08 28.19
CA SER A 367 -6.59 14.45 27.72
C SER A 367 -5.53 15.01 26.78
N SER A 368 -4.32 14.43 26.73
CA SER A 368 -3.22 14.86 25.85
C SER A 368 -3.17 14.12 24.51
N ALA A 369 -4.06 13.15 24.27
CA ALA A 369 -4.06 12.39 23.04
C ALA A 369 -4.57 13.23 21.85
N ARG A 370 -3.84 13.17 20.73
CA ARG A 370 -4.20 13.84 19.47
C ARG A 370 -4.31 12.83 18.33
N LEU A 371 -5.45 12.83 17.66
CA LEU A 371 -5.66 12.15 16.39
C LEU A 371 -5.05 13.01 15.28
N ILE A 372 -4.11 12.48 14.50
CA ILE A 372 -3.50 13.12 13.34
C ILE A 372 -4.05 12.49 12.07
N ILE A 373 -4.53 13.34 11.16
CA ILE A 373 -5.06 12.94 9.86
C ILE A 373 -4.13 13.52 8.78
N PHE A 374 -3.56 12.63 7.97
CA PHE A 374 -2.76 12.95 6.80
C PHE A 374 -3.63 12.81 5.56
N THR A 375 -3.72 13.88 4.77
CA THR A 375 -4.40 13.87 3.47
C THR A 375 -3.43 14.22 2.35
N GLU A 376 -3.82 14.03 1.09
CA GLU A 376 -3.00 14.40 -0.07
C GLU A 376 -2.54 15.87 -0.04
N GLU A 377 -3.22 16.77 0.69
CA GLU A 377 -2.97 18.22 0.65
C GLU A 377 -2.62 18.86 2.00
N GLN A 378 -3.11 18.29 3.11
CA GLN A 378 -3.03 18.88 4.46
C GLN A 378 -2.75 17.83 5.53
N ILE A 379 -1.99 18.21 6.56
CA ILE A 379 -1.90 17.50 7.83
C ILE A 379 -2.74 18.29 8.84
N ARG A 380 -3.62 17.60 9.58
CA ARG A 380 -4.43 18.21 10.66
C ARG A 380 -4.41 17.32 11.89
N SER A 381 -4.55 17.92 13.07
CA SER A 381 -4.83 17.14 14.29
C SER A 381 -6.11 17.57 15.01
N PHE A 382 -6.66 16.65 15.80
CA PHE A 382 -7.90 16.78 16.56
C PHE A 382 -7.66 16.25 17.97
N TYR A 383 -8.18 16.92 18.99
CA TYR A 383 -8.02 16.51 20.39
C TYR A 383 -8.97 15.36 20.74
N LEU A 384 -8.43 14.25 21.25
CA LEU A 384 -9.23 13.13 21.74
C LEU A 384 -9.66 13.37 23.21
N PRO A 385 -10.80 12.82 23.66
CA PRO A 385 -11.84 12.14 22.86
C PRO A 385 -12.79 13.12 22.15
N SER A 386 -12.67 14.43 22.41
CA SER A 386 -13.65 15.44 21.97
C SER A 386 -13.80 15.58 20.45
N LEU A 387 -12.79 15.10 19.70
CA LEU A 387 -12.61 15.26 18.25
C LEU A 387 -12.76 16.71 17.77
N LYS A 388 -12.45 17.68 18.65
CA LYS A 388 -12.40 19.10 18.31
C LYS A 388 -11.11 19.38 17.51
N PRO A 389 -11.16 20.15 16.41
CA PRO A 389 -9.97 20.52 15.65
C PRO A 389 -8.92 21.23 16.54
N SER A 390 -7.67 20.81 16.42
CA SER A 390 -6.53 21.52 17.02
C SER A 390 -6.10 22.71 16.14
N ARG A 391 -5.27 23.60 16.71
CA ARG A 391 -4.57 24.66 15.96
C ARG A 391 -3.47 24.12 15.05
N TYR A 392 -2.99 22.89 15.28
CA TYR A 392 -1.98 22.27 14.44
C TYR A 392 -2.55 21.91 13.06
N LYS A 393 -2.03 22.60 12.04
CA LYS A 393 -2.40 22.43 10.63
C LYS A 393 -1.20 22.74 9.74
N VAL A 394 -0.86 21.84 8.82
CA VAL A 394 0.10 22.06 7.73
C VAL A 394 -0.68 22.02 6.42
N LYS A 395 -0.47 23.00 5.52
CA LYS A 395 -1.06 23.03 4.17
C LYS A 395 0.06 22.88 3.13
N LEU A 396 0.35 21.66 2.68
CA LEU A 396 1.47 21.43 1.77
C LEU A 396 1.13 21.95 0.37
N THR A 397 -0.06 21.63 -0.15
CA THR A 397 -0.45 22.02 -1.52
C THR A 397 -0.61 23.54 -1.70
N SER A 398 -1.18 24.26 -0.73
CA SER A 398 -1.42 25.71 -0.91
C SER A 398 -0.17 26.56 -0.74
N VAL A 399 0.80 26.10 0.06
CA VAL A 399 2.05 26.83 0.36
C VAL A 399 3.15 26.45 -0.62
N GLU A 400 3.26 25.17 -0.99
CA GLU A 400 4.41 24.62 -1.70
C GLU A 400 4.04 23.90 -3.00
N GLY A 401 2.75 23.67 -3.28
CA GLY A 401 2.29 22.86 -4.41
C GLY A 401 2.55 21.35 -4.25
N LEU A 402 3.04 20.92 -3.09
CA LEU A 402 3.42 19.53 -2.82
C LEU A 402 2.22 18.70 -2.33
N ARG A 403 2.08 17.49 -2.89
CA ARG A 403 1.04 16.53 -2.52
C ARG A 403 1.63 15.33 -1.78
N ILE A 404 0.99 14.92 -0.69
CA ILE A 404 1.36 13.75 0.12
C ILE A 404 1.05 12.46 -0.66
N ARG A 405 2.06 11.61 -0.82
CA ARG A 405 1.92 10.25 -1.40
C ARG A 405 1.88 9.18 -0.31
N LYS A 406 2.73 9.30 0.70
CA LYS A 406 2.75 8.44 1.89
C LYS A 406 3.10 9.28 3.12
N ALA A 407 2.67 8.83 4.29
CA ALA A 407 2.95 9.47 5.55
C ALA A 407 3.03 8.44 6.67
N ALA A 408 3.83 8.72 7.69
CA ALA A 408 3.96 7.93 8.91
C ALA A 408 4.30 8.87 10.08
N ILE A 409 4.00 8.44 11.30
CA ILE A 409 4.64 9.00 12.49
C ILE A 409 5.97 8.28 12.67
N VAL A 410 7.05 9.05 12.83
CA VAL A 410 8.39 8.54 13.11
C VAL A 410 8.87 9.08 14.45
N THR A 411 9.59 8.27 15.21
CA THR A 411 10.21 8.68 16.48
C THR A 411 11.71 8.71 16.27
N LEU A 412 12.29 9.90 16.43
CA LEU A 412 13.71 10.15 16.21
C LEU A 412 14.40 10.39 17.56
N HIS A 413 15.54 9.74 17.76
CA HIS A 413 16.31 9.82 19.00
C HIS A 413 17.37 10.93 18.91
N ASN A 414 17.63 11.61 20.03
CA ASN A 414 18.66 12.62 20.10
C ASN A 414 20.06 11.98 19.99
N VAL A 415 20.91 12.57 19.15
CA VAL A 415 22.29 12.12 18.91
C VAL A 415 23.08 11.91 20.20
N LYS A 416 22.88 12.80 21.19
CA LYS A 416 23.63 12.85 22.46
C LYS A 416 22.96 12.11 23.61
N ASP A 417 21.67 11.80 23.49
CA ASP A 417 20.86 11.19 24.55
C ASP A 417 19.79 10.28 23.93
N LEU A 418 20.09 8.99 23.85
CA LEU A 418 19.19 7.99 23.28
C LEU A 418 17.87 7.84 24.06
N CYS A 419 17.83 8.24 25.33
CA CYS A 419 16.60 8.23 26.13
C CYS A 419 15.66 9.40 25.78
N ASN A 420 16.15 10.42 25.08
CA ASN A 420 15.37 11.55 24.61
C ASN A 420 14.96 11.36 23.14
N CYS A 421 13.69 11.07 22.91
CA CYS A 421 13.10 10.92 21.58
C CYS A 421 11.89 11.83 21.37
N GLU A 422 11.79 12.45 20.19
CA GLU A 422 10.62 13.23 19.76
C GLU A 422 9.93 12.52 18.59
N SER A 423 8.59 12.57 18.56
CA SER A 423 7.80 12.05 17.43
C SER A 423 7.49 13.15 16.41
N PHE A 424 7.73 12.84 15.14
CA PHE A 424 7.58 13.70 13.99
C PHE A 424 6.60 13.11 12.97
N ALA A 425 5.98 13.97 12.17
CA ALA A 425 5.24 13.57 10.97
C ALA A 425 6.21 13.49 9.79
N ALA A 426 6.53 12.28 9.32
CA ALA A 426 7.29 12.08 8.09
C ALA A 426 6.36 11.89 6.89
N VAL A 427 6.69 12.53 5.78
CA VAL A 427 5.84 12.64 4.59
C VAL A 427 6.68 12.44 3.33
N VAL A 428 6.29 11.48 2.48
CA VAL A 428 6.80 11.35 1.10
C VAL A 428 5.90 12.17 0.18
N ASN A 429 6.48 13.09 -0.57
CA ASN A 429 5.72 13.94 -1.51
C ASN A 429 5.72 13.41 -2.96
N ASN A 430 4.99 14.10 -3.84
CA ASN A 430 4.90 13.76 -5.25
C ASN A 430 6.15 14.07 -6.10
N HIS A 431 7.16 14.74 -5.54
CA HIS A 431 8.45 15.02 -6.18
C HIS A 431 9.56 14.02 -5.77
N GLY A 432 9.28 13.13 -4.81
CA GLY A 432 10.25 12.16 -4.29
C GLY A 432 11.14 12.67 -3.16
N GLU A 433 10.73 13.76 -2.53
CA GLU A 433 11.34 14.29 -1.31
C GLU A 433 10.62 13.73 -0.09
N VAL A 434 11.39 13.52 0.99
CA VAL A 434 10.89 13.18 2.32
C VAL A 434 10.96 14.43 3.19
N ALA A 435 9.82 14.87 3.71
CA ALA A 435 9.69 16.02 4.58
C ALA A 435 9.28 15.59 5.99
N VAL A 436 9.96 16.13 7.00
CA VAL A 436 9.73 15.84 8.42
C VAL A 436 9.16 17.10 9.07
N TYR A 437 8.05 16.96 9.81
CA TYR A 437 7.34 18.06 10.48
C TYR A 437 7.25 17.78 11.99
N SER A 438 7.68 18.70 12.86
CA SER A 438 7.49 18.55 14.31
C SER A 438 6.00 18.61 14.66
N LEU A 439 5.53 17.64 15.46
CA LEU A 439 4.13 17.51 15.86
C LEU A 439 3.69 18.54 16.89
N LEU A 440 4.64 19.30 17.44
CA LEU A 440 4.43 20.41 18.37
C LEU A 440 4.38 21.75 17.62
N ASN A 441 5.30 21.97 16.67
CA ASN A 441 5.38 23.22 15.90
C ASN A 441 5.42 22.94 14.38
N PRO A 442 4.31 23.20 13.64
CA PRO A 442 4.24 22.92 12.20
C PRO A 442 5.16 23.79 11.34
N LYS A 443 5.81 24.82 11.92
CA LYS A 443 6.83 25.63 11.24
C LYS A 443 8.23 25.02 11.28
N LYS A 444 8.48 24.08 12.21
CA LYS A 444 9.76 23.36 12.28
C LYS A 444 9.68 22.17 11.32
N THR A 445 10.37 22.29 10.19
CA THR A 445 10.35 21.30 9.12
C THR A 445 11.75 21.12 8.52
N GLU A 446 12.01 19.92 8.03
CA GLU A 446 13.23 19.58 7.30
C GLU A 446 12.88 18.72 6.08
N LYS A 447 13.66 18.80 5.01
CA LYS A 447 13.36 18.14 3.73
C LYS A 447 14.61 17.54 3.10
N PHE A 448 14.46 16.31 2.61
CA PHE A 448 15.53 15.52 2.00
C PHE A 448 15.07 15.07 0.62
N SER A 449 15.86 15.34 -0.43
CA SER A 449 15.61 14.79 -1.76
C SER A 449 16.13 13.36 -1.83
N VAL A 450 15.24 12.38 -2.03
CA VAL A 450 15.59 10.95 -1.96
C VAL A 450 15.46 10.28 -3.32
N VAL A 451 14.36 10.56 -4.03
CA VAL A 451 14.04 9.99 -5.34
C VAL A 451 13.74 11.12 -6.32
N LYS A 452 14.12 10.95 -7.59
CA LYS A 452 13.80 11.93 -8.65
C LYS A 452 12.29 11.93 -8.92
N SER A 453 11.70 13.11 -9.12
CA SER A 453 10.26 13.28 -9.43
C SER A 453 9.77 12.48 -10.64
N THR A 454 10.66 12.10 -11.56
CA THR A 454 10.38 11.25 -12.72
C THR A 454 10.21 9.76 -12.38
N ASP A 455 10.75 9.30 -11.24
CA ASP A 455 10.68 7.91 -10.81
C ASP A 455 9.43 7.65 -9.95
N ILE A 456 8.31 7.54 -10.65
CA ILE A 456 7.01 7.23 -10.07
C ILE A 456 7.04 5.87 -9.33
N ALA A 457 7.87 4.91 -9.77
CA ALA A 457 7.97 3.60 -9.15
C ALA A 457 8.65 3.68 -7.78
N GLY A 458 9.79 4.37 -7.68
CA GLY A 458 10.45 4.68 -6.40
C GLY A 458 9.52 5.41 -5.43
N ILE A 459 8.85 6.49 -5.89
CA ILE A 459 7.94 7.30 -5.05
C ILE A 459 6.75 6.47 -4.52
N SER A 460 6.14 5.64 -5.38
CA SER A 460 4.97 4.82 -5.00
C SER A 460 5.32 3.59 -4.16
N SER A 461 6.52 3.04 -4.32
CA SER A 461 7.00 1.91 -3.52
C SER A 461 7.52 2.33 -2.14
N MET A 462 8.14 3.51 -2.01
CA MET A 462 8.81 4.00 -0.80
C MET A 462 8.06 3.70 0.51
N LEU A 463 8.70 3.04 1.47
CA LEU A 463 8.17 2.80 2.82
C LEU A 463 8.94 3.65 3.83
N LEU A 464 8.20 4.12 4.85
CA LEU A 464 8.71 4.82 6.02
C LEU A 464 8.61 3.87 7.21
N THR A 465 9.72 3.62 7.91
CA THR A 465 9.69 2.88 9.18
C THR A 465 9.46 3.84 10.36
N PRO A 466 8.92 3.36 11.50
CA PRO A 466 8.75 4.20 12.69
C PRO A 466 10.04 4.83 13.25
N PHE A 467 11.21 4.31 12.87
CA PHE A 467 12.52 4.76 13.35
C PHE A 467 13.25 5.70 12.37
N GLY A 468 12.54 6.19 11.33
CA GLY A 468 13.11 7.12 10.35
C GLY A 468 13.91 6.47 9.23
N GLU A 469 13.69 5.19 8.92
CA GLU A 469 14.29 4.54 7.75
C GLU A 469 13.36 4.59 6.53
N LEU A 470 13.98 4.52 5.37
CA LEU A 470 13.36 4.62 4.06
C LEU A 470 13.74 3.41 3.22
N LEU A 471 12.75 2.79 2.54
CA LEU A 471 12.97 1.64 1.66
C LEU A 471 12.18 1.81 0.37
N TYR A 472 12.83 1.90 -0.79
CA TYR A 472 12.13 2.11 -2.08
C TYR A 472 12.71 1.26 -3.22
N LEU A 473 11.85 0.95 -4.19
CA LEU A 473 12.21 0.19 -5.38
C LEU A 473 12.99 1.07 -6.35
N ARG A 474 14.10 0.54 -6.87
CA ARG A 474 14.91 1.23 -7.88
C ARG A 474 14.34 1.05 -9.28
N GLN A 475 14.81 1.91 -10.18
CA GLN A 475 14.46 1.84 -11.59
C GLN A 475 14.99 0.54 -12.23
N GLY A 476 14.09 -0.43 -12.38
CA GLY A 476 14.40 -1.78 -12.84
C GLY A 476 13.44 -2.80 -12.23
N GLY A 477 13.04 -2.58 -10.98
CA GLY A 477 12.00 -3.35 -10.30
C GLY A 477 12.48 -4.60 -9.55
N SER A 478 13.78 -4.86 -9.50
CA SER A 478 14.39 -6.06 -8.90
C SER A 478 15.28 -5.79 -7.67
N GLU A 479 15.50 -4.53 -7.31
CA GLU A 479 16.36 -4.13 -6.19
C GLU A 479 15.69 -3.03 -5.33
N LEU A 480 15.89 -3.08 -4.02
CA LEU A 480 15.47 -2.05 -3.07
C LEU A 480 16.68 -1.22 -2.62
N GLN A 481 16.53 0.10 -2.57
CA GLN A 481 17.48 1.01 -1.93
C GLN A 481 16.95 1.42 -0.54
N ARG A 482 17.80 1.31 0.48
CA ARG A 482 17.56 1.81 1.84
C ARG A 482 18.23 3.17 2.01
N ALA A 483 17.58 4.07 2.73
CA ALA A 483 18.13 5.34 3.22
C ALA A 483 17.63 5.58 4.66
N THR A 484 18.18 6.57 5.35
CA THR A 484 17.73 6.95 6.71
C THR A 484 17.68 8.46 6.85
N ILE A 485 16.72 8.94 7.64
CA ILE A 485 16.63 10.31 8.17
C ILE A 485 16.94 10.37 9.67
N SER A 486 17.35 9.24 10.26
CA SER A 486 17.79 9.10 11.66
C SER A 486 19.26 8.72 11.71
N GLU A 487 20.06 9.48 12.48
CA GLU A 487 21.45 9.10 12.80
C GLU A 487 21.51 7.81 13.63
N HIS A 488 20.55 7.63 14.54
CA HIS A 488 20.39 6.44 15.38
C HIS A 488 19.32 5.49 14.82
N SER A 489 19.44 5.15 13.53
CA SER A 489 18.72 4.00 12.96
C SER A 489 19.31 2.68 13.47
N LEU A 490 18.59 1.56 13.27
CA LEU A 490 18.99 0.25 13.79
C LEU A 490 20.45 -0.09 13.45
N PRO A 491 21.24 -0.70 14.37
CA PRO A 491 22.65 -0.97 14.16
C PRO A 491 22.85 -1.81 12.90
N TRP A 492 23.42 -1.17 11.88
CA TRP A 492 23.67 -1.77 10.58
C TRP A 492 25.11 -1.49 10.18
N THR A 493 25.90 -2.55 10.08
CA THR A 493 27.17 -2.51 9.37
C THR A 493 26.88 -2.23 7.90
N MET A 494 27.22 -1.03 7.43
CA MET A 494 27.23 -0.75 6.00
C MET A 494 28.21 -1.72 5.33
N PRO A 495 27.78 -2.51 4.32
CA PRO A 495 28.69 -3.39 3.60
C PRO A 495 29.83 -2.55 3.03
N GLY A 496 31.06 -2.86 3.45
CA GLY A 496 32.26 -2.10 3.07
C GLY A 496 32.78 -1.09 4.10
N GLN A 497 32.10 -0.88 5.23
CA GLN A 497 32.53 0.09 6.25
C GLN A 497 33.80 -0.40 6.97
N GLY A 498 34.95 0.19 6.61
CA GLY A 498 36.26 -0.19 7.13
C GLY A 498 37.04 -1.21 6.29
N THR A 499 36.49 -1.67 5.15
CA THR A 499 37.26 -2.43 4.16
C THR A 499 37.70 -1.52 3.04
N ASN A 500 39.00 -1.42 2.78
CA ASN A 500 39.48 -0.84 1.53
C ASN A 500 39.00 -1.71 0.37
N TRP A 501 38.45 -1.07 -0.66
CA TRP A 501 38.24 -1.75 -1.94
C TRP A 501 39.59 -2.22 -2.49
N PRO A 502 39.67 -3.38 -3.15
CA PRO A 502 40.91 -3.81 -3.79
C PRO A 502 41.35 -2.72 -4.78
N GLU A 503 42.62 -2.32 -4.70
CA GLU A 503 43.16 -1.31 -5.60
C GLU A 503 43.00 -1.75 -7.06
N GLU A 504 42.70 -0.79 -7.92
CA GLU A 504 42.52 -1.02 -9.34
C GLU A 504 43.83 -1.60 -9.90
N ILE A 505 43.77 -2.81 -10.45
CA ILE A 505 44.94 -3.49 -11.01
C ILE A 505 45.34 -2.74 -12.27
N VAL A 506 46.20 -1.74 -12.10
CA VAL A 506 46.87 -1.06 -13.20
C VAL A 506 47.67 -2.14 -13.94
N PRO A 507 47.40 -2.40 -15.24
CA PRO A 507 48.21 -3.34 -15.99
C PRO A 507 49.63 -2.78 -16.04
N SER A 508 50.58 -3.52 -15.43
CA SER A 508 51.99 -3.16 -15.45
C SER A 508 52.47 -3.01 -16.90
N ASP A 509 53.13 -1.89 -17.19
CA ASP A 509 53.58 -1.54 -18.55
C ASP A 509 54.24 -2.72 -19.25
N ALA A 510 53.72 -3.05 -20.44
CA ALA A 510 54.37 -3.98 -21.34
C ALA A 510 55.56 -3.27 -22.00
N THR A 511 56.75 -3.49 -21.43
CA THR A 511 58.06 -3.15 -22.00
C THR A 511 58.36 -3.94 -23.27
#